data_AF-A0A532BCF8-F1
#
_entry.id   AF-A0A532BCF8-F1
#
_cell.length_a   1.000
_cell.length_b   1.000
_cell.length_c   1.000
_cell.angle_alpha   90.00
_cell.angle_beta   90.00
_cell.angle_gamma   90.00
#
_symmetry.space_group_name_H-M   'P 1'
#
loop_
_entity.id
_entity.type
_entity.pdbx_description
1 polymer ?
#
loop_
_entity_poly.entity_id
_entity_poly.type
_entity_poly.pdbx_seq_one_letter_code
_entity_poly.pdbx_strand_id
1 'polypeptide(L)'
;MQRTDVAIIGAGQAGLAMSRCLSERGIYHVILERGRIAERWRSERWDSLRLLTPNWMTRLPGGGYRGADPDGFMTMAETVGFLEDYACSITAPVDDGVEVLSVERIDGGFRLLTDRGQWSVRAVVIATGYSDRPRIPPLAKEISSRIRQIVPRDYRNPRQLAQGGVLVAGASATGIQLAEEINRSGRPVT
;
A
#
# COMPACT_ATOMS: atom_id res chain seq x y z
N MET A 1 -10.49 26.79 -3.87
CA MET A 1 -9.96 26.23 -2.61
C MET A 1 -11.06 25.40 -1.97
N GLN A 2 -10.87 24.09 -1.87
CA GLN A 2 -11.86 23.17 -1.31
C GLN A 2 -11.77 23.16 0.24
N ARG A 3 -12.85 22.76 0.92
CA ARG A 3 -12.94 22.75 2.40
C ARG A 3 -13.59 21.47 2.90
N THR A 4 -13.02 20.90 3.96
CA THR A 4 -13.59 19.78 4.73
C THR A 4 -13.04 19.80 6.15
N ASP A 5 -13.59 19.02 7.07
CA ASP A 5 -13.09 19.00 8.44
C ASP A 5 -11.77 18.23 8.55
N VAL A 6 -11.69 17.06 7.89
CA VAL A 6 -10.52 16.19 7.92
C VAL A 6 -10.12 15.76 6.51
N ALA A 7 -8.83 15.92 6.17
CA ALA A 7 -8.25 15.24 5.02
C ALA A 7 -7.47 14.01 5.47
N ILE A 8 -7.77 12.86 4.88
CA ILE A 8 -7.00 11.62 5.02
C ILE A 8 -6.11 11.47 3.79
N ILE A 9 -4.81 11.34 3.97
CA ILE A 9 -3.86 11.18 2.86
C ILE A 9 -3.53 9.70 2.66
N GLY A 10 -4.14 9.08 1.65
CA GLY A 10 -3.95 7.69 1.24
C GLY A 10 -5.21 6.82 1.41
N ALA A 11 -5.63 6.14 0.34
CA ALA A 11 -6.74 5.19 0.29
C ALA A 11 -6.28 3.73 0.42
N GLY A 12 -5.30 3.49 1.29
CA GLY A 12 -4.96 2.16 1.78
C GLY A 12 -5.83 1.74 2.97
N GLN A 13 -5.53 0.58 3.55
CA GLN A 13 -6.28 0.01 4.67
C GLN A 13 -6.41 0.96 5.88
N ALA A 14 -5.38 1.75 6.18
CA ALA A 14 -5.41 2.71 7.28
C ALA A 14 -6.34 3.90 7.01
N GLY A 15 -6.34 4.41 5.78
CA GLY A 15 -7.19 5.53 5.38
C GLY A 15 -8.66 5.14 5.33
N LEU A 16 -8.96 3.96 4.77
CA LEU A 16 -10.32 3.41 4.75
C LEU A 16 -10.84 3.09 6.15
N ALA A 17 -10.00 2.54 7.04
CA ALA A 17 -10.38 2.34 8.44
C ALA A 17 -10.70 3.68 9.14
N MET A 18 -9.87 4.69 8.95
CA MET A 18 -10.10 6.02 9.53
C MET A 18 -11.38 6.65 8.99
N SER A 19 -11.62 6.57 7.67
CA SER A 19 -12.83 7.08 7.04
C SER A 19 -14.09 6.49 7.67
N ARG A 20 -14.13 5.16 7.86
CA ARG A 20 -15.25 4.52 8.56
C ARG A 20 -15.45 5.08 9.97
N CYS A 21 -14.38 5.19 10.76
CA CYS A 21 -14.45 5.72 12.13
C CYS A 21 -14.93 7.19 12.18
N LEU A 22 -14.55 8.01 11.22
CA LEU A 22 -15.01 9.40 11.11
C LEU A 22 -16.48 9.48 10.68
N SER A 23 -16.90 8.66 9.72
CA SER A 23 -18.31 8.55 9.31
C SER A 23 -19.22 8.16 10.47
N GLU A 24 -18.82 7.19 11.29
CA GLU A 24 -19.58 6.78 12.49
C GLU A 24 -19.76 7.89 13.52
N ARG A 25 -18.91 8.92 13.47
CA ARG A 25 -18.95 10.10 14.35
C ARG A 25 -19.58 11.33 13.69
N GLY A 26 -20.08 11.20 12.45
CA GLY A 26 -20.63 12.31 11.69
C GLY A 26 -19.61 13.39 11.31
N ILE A 27 -18.32 13.04 11.22
CA ILE A 27 -17.25 13.98 10.87
C ILE A 27 -17.04 13.95 9.35
N TYR A 28 -17.24 15.10 8.70
CA TYR A 28 -17.01 15.25 7.26
C TYR A 28 -15.52 15.13 6.93
N HIS A 29 -15.21 14.33 5.93
CA HIS A 29 -13.83 14.10 5.54
C HIS A 29 -13.73 13.73 4.06
N VAL A 30 -12.51 13.79 3.55
CA VAL A 30 -12.14 13.29 2.22
C VAL A 30 -10.91 12.39 2.35
N ILE A 31 -10.83 11.35 1.54
CA ILE A 31 -9.59 10.59 1.35
C ILE A 31 -8.97 11.03 0.03
N LEU A 32 -7.75 11.57 0.09
CA LEU A 32 -6.97 11.94 -1.08
C LEU A 32 -5.98 10.82 -1.40
N GLU A 33 -6.07 10.22 -2.58
CA GLU A 33 -5.19 9.14 -3.03
C GLU A 33 -4.53 9.50 -4.35
N ARG A 34 -3.20 9.34 -4.44
CA ARG A 34 -2.45 9.68 -5.65
C ARG A 34 -2.69 8.68 -6.79
N GLY A 35 -2.94 7.42 -6.45
CA GLY A 35 -3.25 6.35 -7.40
C GLY A 35 -4.72 5.98 -7.32
N ARG A 36 -4.99 4.68 -7.21
CA ARG A 36 -6.32 4.11 -6.93
C ARG A 36 -6.41 3.63 -5.49
N ILE A 37 -7.63 3.27 -5.06
CA ILE A 37 -7.83 2.50 -3.83
C ILE A 37 -6.89 1.28 -3.84
N ALA A 38 -6.17 1.10 -2.73
CA ALA A 38 -5.19 0.05 -2.54
C ALA A 38 -4.02 0.04 -3.57
N GLU A 39 -3.65 1.19 -4.16
CA GLU A 39 -2.69 1.26 -5.27
C GLU A 39 -1.40 0.47 -5.03
N ARG A 40 -0.81 0.56 -3.85
CA ARG A 40 0.44 -0.15 -3.56
C ARG A 40 0.29 -1.67 -3.56
N TRP A 41 -0.82 -2.18 -3.05
CA TRP A 41 -1.11 -3.61 -3.07
C TRP A 41 -1.26 -4.10 -4.52
N ARG A 42 -1.85 -3.26 -5.38
CA ARG A 42 -2.08 -3.55 -6.79
C ARG A 42 -0.81 -3.45 -7.64
N SER A 43 -0.01 -2.41 -7.44
CA SER A 43 1.00 -1.97 -8.40
C SER A 43 2.45 -2.05 -7.90
N GLU A 44 2.68 -2.38 -6.64
CA GLU A 44 4.03 -2.40 -6.07
C GLU A 44 4.34 -3.72 -5.36
N ARG A 45 3.64 -4.79 -5.74
CA ARG A 45 3.79 -6.14 -5.18
C ARG A 45 3.93 -7.18 -6.29
N TRP A 46 4.53 -8.31 -5.96
CA TRP A 46 4.71 -9.42 -6.87
C TRP A 46 3.51 -10.36 -6.91
N ASP A 47 3.39 -11.10 -8.00
CA ASP A 47 2.16 -11.81 -8.37
C ASP A 47 1.80 -12.92 -7.37
N SER A 48 2.80 -13.64 -6.84
CA SER A 48 2.55 -14.70 -5.86
C SER A 48 2.40 -14.22 -4.43
N LEU A 49 2.61 -12.93 -4.13
CA LEU A 49 2.54 -12.45 -2.76
C LEU A 49 1.19 -12.84 -2.12
N ARG A 50 1.29 -13.37 -0.91
CA ARG A 50 0.16 -13.65 -0.02
C ARG A 50 0.32 -12.85 1.26
N LEU A 51 -0.81 -12.49 1.87
CA LEU A 51 -0.78 -11.97 3.24
C LEU A 51 -0.14 -13.00 4.18
N LEU A 52 0.49 -12.52 5.26
CA LEU A 52 1.06 -13.37 6.31
C LEU A 52 0.05 -13.72 7.40
N THR A 53 -1.12 -13.10 7.32
CA THR A 53 -2.17 -13.19 8.31
C THR A 53 -3.31 -14.00 7.70
N PRO A 54 -3.75 -15.09 8.35
CA PRO A 54 -4.95 -15.81 7.96
C PRO A 54 -6.14 -14.90 7.65
N ASN A 55 -6.93 -15.29 6.66
CA ASN A 55 -8.02 -14.48 6.14
C ASN A 55 -9.03 -14.08 7.21
N TRP A 56 -9.37 -14.97 8.15
CA TRP A 56 -10.29 -14.68 9.25
C TRP A 56 -9.81 -13.54 10.17
N MET A 57 -8.51 -13.28 10.24
CA MET A 57 -7.94 -12.15 11.01
C MET A 57 -7.90 -10.84 10.22
N THR A 58 -8.09 -10.87 8.90
CA THR A 58 -8.08 -9.65 8.09
C THR A 58 -9.39 -8.90 8.27
N ARG A 59 -9.33 -7.84 9.09
CA ARG A 59 -10.51 -7.08 9.53
C ARG A 59 -10.26 -5.58 9.46
N LEU A 60 -11.33 -4.84 9.21
CA LEU A 60 -11.41 -3.38 9.27
C LEU A 60 -12.59 -2.98 10.17
N PRO A 61 -12.72 -1.72 10.62
CA PRO A 61 -13.87 -1.30 11.42
C PRO A 61 -15.20 -1.66 10.74
N GLY A 62 -16.00 -2.54 11.36
CA GLY A 62 -17.27 -3.02 10.78
C GLY A 62 -17.14 -3.94 9.55
N GLY A 63 -15.93 -4.31 9.14
CA GLY A 63 -15.66 -5.16 7.97
C GLY A 63 -14.71 -6.33 8.28
N GLY A 64 -14.89 -7.45 7.60
CA GLY A 64 -14.03 -8.62 7.77
C GLY A 64 -14.11 -9.54 6.57
N TYR A 65 -13.23 -10.52 6.52
CA TYR A 65 -13.22 -11.53 5.47
C TYR A 65 -14.56 -12.30 5.42
N ARG A 66 -15.07 -12.51 4.21
CA ARG A 66 -16.34 -13.20 3.91
C ARG A 66 -16.18 -14.30 2.86
N GLY A 67 -14.96 -14.62 2.47
CA GLY A 67 -14.68 -15.66 1.49
C GLY A 67 -14.79 -17.07 2.06
N ALA A 68 -14.62 -18.06 1.19
CA ALA A 68 -14.79 -19.47 1.54
C ALA A 68 -13.56 -20.12 2.23
N ASP A 69 -12.41 -19.44 2.25
CA ASP A 69 -11.16 -19.98 2.78
C ASP A 69 -10.64 -19.12 3.97
N PRO A 70 -11.21 -19.26 5.17
CA PRO A 70 -10.85 -18.44 6.33
C PRO A 70 -9.41 -18.69 6.84
N ASP A 71 -8.90 -19.92 6.69
CA ASP A 71 -7.57 -20.31 7.15
C ASP A 71 -6.48 -20.08 6.10
N GLY A 72 -6.86 -19.82 4.85
CA GLY A 72 -5.97 -19.40 3.79
C GLY A 72 -5.43 -17.98 3.97
N PHE A 73 -4.69 -17.55 2.95
CA PHE A 73 -4.01 -16.27 2.91
C PHE A 73 -4.33 -15.56 1.61
N MET A 74 -4.90 -14.36 1.67
CA MET A 74 -5.33 -13.63 0.49
C MET A 74 -4.15 -13.33 -0.44
N THR A 75 -4.38 -13.56 -1.73
CA THR A 75 -3.62 -13.02 -2.84
C THR A 75 -3.64 -11.49 -2.83
N MET A 76 -2.75 -10.86 -3.59
CA MET A 76 -2.80 -9.41 -3.78
C MET A 76 -4.08 -8.97 -4.50
N ALA A 77 -4.59 -9.76 -5.45
CA ALA A 77 -5.85 -9.46 -6.14
C ALA A 77 -7.04 -9.49 -5.16
N GLU A 78 -7.12 -10.52 -4.30
CA GLU A 78 -8.17 -10.62 -3.27
C GLU A 78 -8.04 -9.52 -2.22
N THR A 79 -6.81 -9.17 -1.81
CA THR A 79 -6.56 -8.08 -0.86
C THR A 79 -7.05 -6.74 -1.43
N VAL A 80 -6.76 -6.49 -2.72
CA VAL A 80 -7.22 -5.29 -3.42
C VAL A 80 -8.75 -5.27 -3.51
N GLY A 81 -9.37 -6.38 -3.94
CA GLY A 81 -10.83 -6.50 -4.01
C GLY A 81 -11.50 -6.30 -2.65
N PHE A 82 -10.95 -6.89 -1.59
CA PHE A 82 -11.44 -6.68 -0.22
C PHE A 82 -11.44 -5.20 0.18
N LEU A 83 -10.40 -4.44 -0.17
CA LEU A 83 -10.32 -3.01 0.16
C LEU A 83 -11.25 -2.16 -0.70
N GLU A 84 -11.44 -2.50 -1.98
CA GLU A 84 -12.41 -1.84 -2.87
C GLU A 84 -13.84 -2.09 -2.41
N ASP A 85 -14.20 -3.34 -2.13
CA ASP A 85 -15.51 -3.73 -1.61
C ASP A 85 -15.79 -3.05 -0.27
N TYR A 86 -14.79 -3.00 0.61
CA TYR A 86 -14.91 -2.29 1.88
C TYR A 86 -15.15 -0.79 1.68
N ALA A 87 -14.37 -0.14 0.81
CA ALA A 87 -14.55 1.28 0.48
C ALA A 87 -15.96 1.57 -0.07
N CYS A 88 -16.48 0.71 -0.94
CA CYS A 88 -17.84 0.79 -1.46
C CYS A 88 -18.87 0.63 -0.33
N SER A 89 -18.72 -0.39 0.52
CA SER A 89 -19.65 -0.70 1.61
C SER A 89 -19.80 0.43 2.64
N ILE A 90 -18.75 1.23 2.85
CA ILE A 90 -18.77 2.38 3.76
C ILE A 90 -19.07 3.70 3.05
N THR A 91 -19.29 3.66 1.73
CA THR A 91 -19.44 4.85 0.86
C THR A 91 -18.29 5.85 1.09
N ALA A 92 -17.06 5.34 1.06
CA ALA A 92 -15.86 6.12 1.37
C ALA A 92 -15.73 7.33 0.41
N PRO A 93 -15.55 8.56 0.90
CA PRO A 93 -15.38 9.75 0.07
C PRO A 93 -13.95 9.85 -0.46
N VAL A 94 -13.59 8.94 -1.36
CA VAL A 94 -12.26 8.89 -2.00
C VAL A 94 -12.22 9.80 -3.22
N ASP A 95 -11.25 10.70 -3.25
CA ASP A 95 -10.83 11.46 -4.42
C ASP A 95 -9.49 10.89 -4.89
N ASP A 96 -9.53 10.14 -6.00
CA ASP A 96 -8.41 9.39 -6.53
C ASP A 96 -7.68 10.14 -7.66
N GLY A 97 -6.43 9.73 -7.92
CA GLY A 97 -5.54 10.48 -8.80
C GLY A 97 -5.19 11.89 -8.31
N VAL A 98 -5.25 12.13 -7.00
CA VAL A 98 -4.90 13.40 -6.34
C VAL A 98 -3.68 13.22 -5.45
N GLU A 99 -2.54 13.77 -5.86
CA GLU A 99 -1.32 13.73 -5.07
C GLU A 99 -1.25 14.91 -4.12
N VAL A 100 -1.15 14.64 -2.81
CA VAL A 100 -0.84 15.69 -1.82
C VAL A 100 0.66 15.97 -1.82
N LEU A 101 1.03 17.18 -2.26
CA LEU A 101 2.40 17.64 -2.43
C LEU A 101 2.98 18.21 -1.14
N SER A 102 2.16 18.89 -0.34
CA SER A 102 2.59 19.43 0.95
C SER A 102 1.42 19.63 1.92
N VAL A 103 1.75 19.64 3.20
CA VAL A 103 0.86 19.98 4.31
C VAL A 103 1.50 21.11 5.11
N GLU A 104 0.82 22.23 5.23
CA GLU A 104 1.28 23.41 5.95
C GLU A 104 0.32 23.71 7.11
N ARG A 105 0.85 23.98 8.30
CA ARG A 105 0.03 24.47 9.42
C ARG A 105 -0.29 25.94 9.18
N ILE A 106 -1.56 26.29 9.28
CA ILE A 106 -2.06 27.66 9.19
C ILE A 106 -2.85 28.01 10.45
N ASP A 107 -3.27 29.27 10.58
CA ASP A 107 -4.15 29.64 11.67
C ASP A 107 -5.49 28.88 11.56
N GLY A 108 -5.92 28.26 12.65
CA GLY A 108 -7.14 27.46 12.72
C GLY A 108 -7.13 26.09 12.01
N GLY A 109 -6.00 25.62 11.45
CA GLY A 109 -5.94 24.28 10.83
C GLY A 109 -4.74 24.03 9.92
N PHE A 110 -4.99 23.42 8.76
CA PHE A 110 -3.98 23.04 7.78
C PHE A 110 -4.39 23.44 6.36
N ARG A 111 -3.39 23.76 5.55
CA ARG A 111 -3.49 23.91 4.10
C ARG A 111 -2.77 22.73 3.45
N LEU A 112 -3.47 22.03 2.55
CA LEU A 112 -2.86 21.00 1.71
C LEU A 112 -2.72 21.56 0.30
N LEU A 113 -1.52 21.41 -0.26
CA LEU A 113 -1.30 21.60 -1.69
C LEU A 113 -1.39 20.24 -2.38
N THR A 114 -2.17 20.17 -3.44
CA THR A 114 -2.28 19.01 -4.32
C THR A 114 -1.97 19.40 -5.76
N ASP A 115 -1.70 18.42 -6.60
CA ASP A 115 -1.58 18.59 -8.05
C ASP A 115 -2.88 19.08 -8.73
N ARG A 116 -4.03 18.94 -8.06
CA ARG A 116 -5.35 19.43 -8.53
C ARG A 116 -5.86 20.67 -7.80
N GLY A 117 -5.02 21.34 -7.02
CA GLY A 117 -5.35 22.58 -6.30
C GLY A 117 -5.18 22.46 -4.80
N GLN A 118 -5.89 23.29 -4.04
CA GLN A 118 -5.68 23.44 -2.59
C GLN A 118 -6.90 23.09 -1.75
N TRP A 119 -6.62 22.50 -0.60
CA TRP A 119 -7.60 22.22 0.45
C TRP A 119 -7.26 22.98 1.73
N SER A 120 -8.30 23.46 2.41
CA SER A 120 -8.21 23.99 3.78
C SER A 120 -9.01 23.08 4.70
N VAL A 121 -8.36 22.55 5.74
CA VAL A 121 -8.92 21.53 6.64
C VAL A 121 -8.58 21.82 8.10
N ARG A 122 -9.37 21.28 9.04
CA ARG A 122 -9.11 21.45 10.48
C ARG A 122 -8.09 20.44 11.00
N ALA A 123 -8.11 19.22 10.45
CA ALA A 123 -7.20 18.14 10.81
C ALA A 123 -6.73 17.35 9.59
N VAL A 124 -5.59 16.69 9.74
CA VAL A 124 -4.98 15.84 8.71
C VAL A 124 -4.65 14.49 9.31
N VAL A 125 -5.00 13.42 8.60
CA VAL A 125 -4.59 12.06 8.92
C VAL A 125 -3.59 11.59 7.86
N ILE A 126 -2.38 11.26 8.28
CA ILE A 126 -1.36 10.69 7.39
C ILE A 126 -1.54 9.18 7.33
N ALA A 127 -2.09 8.69 6.21
CA ALA A 127 -2.36 7.27 5.96
C ALA A 127 -1.55 6.73 4.76
N THR A 128 -0.42 7.35 4.45
CA THR A 128 0.43 7.05 3.28
C THR A 128 1.24 5.75 3.42
N GLY A 129 1.17 5.08 4.57
CA GLY A 129 1.88 3.84 4.86
C GLY A 129 3.39 4.03 5.11
N TYR A 130 4.01 3.05 5.78
CA TYR A 130 5.40 3.14 6.25
C TYR A 130 6.44 2.74 5.20
N SER A 131 6.13 1.76 4.34
CA SER A 131 7.10 1.10 3.47
C SER A 131 7.21 1.72 2.06
N ASP A 132 7.19 3.05 1.96
CA ASP A 132 7.19 3.71 0.64
C ASP A 132 8.58 3.81 -0.01
N ARG A 133 9.62 4.00 0.79
CA ARG A 133 10.97 4.25 0.27
C ARG A 133 11.85 3.03 0.51
N PRO A 134 12.35 2.37 -0.54
CA PRO A 134 13.30 1.27 -0.38
C PRO A 134 14.53 1.75 0.39
N ARG A 135 14.88 1.04 1.47
CA ARG A 135 16.13 1.28 2.20
C ARG A 135 17.24 0.47 1.53
N ILE A 136 17.92 1.09 0.57
CA ILE A 136 19.03 0.48 -0.14
C ILE A 136 20.33 0.72 0.65
N PRO A 137 21.06 -0.33 1.06
CA PRO A 137 22.30 -0.17 1.83
C PRO A 137 23.40 0.48 0.96
N PRO A 138 24.31 1.30 1.53
CA PRO A 138 25.39 1.93 0.77
C PRO A 138 26.25 0.95 -0.05
N LEU A 139 26.51 -0.24 0.48
CA LEU A 139 27.23 -1.34 -0.20
C LEU A 139 26.65 -1.68 -1.57
N ALA A 140 25.34 -1.48 -1.79
CA ALA A 140 24.70 -1.73 -3.09
C ALA A 140 25.36 -0.94 -4.23
N LYS A 141 25.96 0.22 -3.93
CA LYS A 141 26.69 1.05 -4.91
C LYS A 141 28.08 0.49 -5.26
N GLU A 142 28.64 -0.36 -4.41
CA GLU A 142 29.95 -0.99 -4.59
C GLU A 142 29.84 -2.31 -5.36
N ILE A 143 28.64 -2.88 -5.44
CA ILE A 143 28.35 -4.07 -6.25
C ILE A 143 28.52 -3.72 -7.74
N SER A 144 29.20 -4.60 -8.47
CA SER A 144 29.42 -4.45 -9.92
C SER A 144 28.12 -4.14 -10.66
N SER A 145 28.15 -3.17 -11.57
CA SER A 145 27.01 -2.82 -12.44
C SER A 145 26.54 -3.96 -13.36
N ARG A 146 27.34 -5.03 -13.49
CA ARG A 146 26.96 -6.26 -14.19
C ARG A 146 25.94 -7.08 -13.42
N ILE A 147 25.82 -6.88 -12.11
CA ILE A 147 24.83 -7.55 -11.26
C ILE A 147 23.57 -6.68 -11.23
N ARG A 148 22.49 -7.18 -11.82
CA ARG A 148 21.19 -6.51 -11.77
C ARG A 148 20.63 -6.56 -10.35
N GLN A 149 20.38 -5.40 -9.76
CA GLN A 149 19.77 -5.25 -8.45
C GLN A 149 18.31 -4.82 -8.62
N ILE A 150 17.39 -5.46 -7.90
CA ILE A 150 15.95 -5.16 -7.92
C ILE A 150 15.46 -5.10 -6.48
N VAL A 151 14.74 -4.05 -6.12
CA VAL A 151 14.07 -3.97 -4.81
C VAL A 151 12.71 -4.66 -4.87
N PRO A 152 12.17 -5.20 -3.76
CA PRO A 152 10.91 -5.93 -3.77
C PRO A 152 9.71 -5.18 -4.37
N ARG A 153 9.72 -3.85 -4.29
CA ARG A 153 8.72 -2.96 -4.90
C ARG A 153 8.64 -3.09 -6.43
N ASP A 154 9.78 -3.31 -7.08
CA ASP A 154 9.90 -3.32 -8.54
C ASP A 154 9.89 -4.75 -9.11
N TYR A 155 9.90 -5.75 -8.22
CA TYR A 155 9.79 -7.15 -8.57
C TYR A 155 8.33 -7.58 -8.73
N ARG A 156 8.04 -8.30 -9.81
CA ARG A 156 6.71 -8.81 -10.18
C ARG A 156 6.65 -10.32 -10.27
N ASN A 157 7.63 -10.94 -10.93
CA ASN A 157 7.73 -12.39 -11.06
C ASN A 157 9.11 -12.81 -11.60
N PRO A 158 9.45 -14.11 -11.59
CA PRO A 158 10.80 -14.58 -11.92
C PRO A 158 11.22 -14.32 -13.37
N ARG A 159 10.27 -14.03 -14.28
CA ARG A 159 10.57 -13.72 -15.69
C ARG A 159 11.32 -12.40 -15.87
N GLN A 160 11.29 -11.51 -14.87
CA GLN A 160 12.09 -10.27 -14.89
C GLN A 160 13.58 -10.49 -14.62
N LEU A 161 13.95 -11.67 -14.09
CA LEU A 161 15.32 -11.97 -13.68
C LEU A 161 16.13 -12.51 -14.87
N ALA A 162 17.26 -11.88 -15.17
CA ALA A 162 18.24 -12.37 -16.15
C ALA A 162 18.71 -13.76 -15.77
N GLN A 163 18.98 -14.67 -16.72
CA GLN A 163 19.38 -16.06 -16.43
C GLN A 163 20.56 -16.16 -15.43
N GLY A 164 20.57 -17.23 -14.64
CA GLY A 164 21.58 -17.49 -13.61
C GLY A 164 21.03 -17.50 -12.18
N GLY A 165 21.95 -17.56 -11.21
CA GLY A 165 21.63 -17.56 -9.78
C GLY A 165 21.10 -16.21 -9.28
N VAL A 166 20.36 -16.25 -8.17
CA VAL A 166 19.76 -15.07 -7.55
C VAL A 166 20.12 -15.05 -6.07
N LEU A 167 20.59 -13.90 -5.57
CA LEU A 167 20.82 -13.66 -4.15
C LEU A 167 19.68 -12.82 -3.58
N VAL A 168 19.00 -13.30 -2.55
CA VAL A 168 17.99 -12.54 -1.80
C VAL A 168 18.63 -11.94 -0.56
N ALA A 169 18.87 -10.63 -0.61
CA ALA A 169 19.45 -9.89 0.51
C ALA A 169 18.41 -9.59 1.60
N GLY A 170 18.33 -10.47 2.60
CA GLY A 170 17.56 -10.28 3.83
C GLY A 170 16.52 -11.38 4.06
N ALA A 171 16.53 -12.00 5.25
CA ALA A 171 15.67 -13.13 5.61
C ALA A 171 14.37 -12.71 6.34
N SER A 172 13.78 -11.58 5.95
CA SER A 172 12.45 -11.19 6.44
C SER A 172 11.36 -12.01 5.73
N ALA A 173 10.10 -11.87 6.15
CA ALA A 173 8.98 -12.53 5.48
C ALA A 173 8.91 -12.22 3.96
N THR A 174 9.24 -11.00 3.55
CA THR A 174 9.40 -10.64 2.14
C THR A 174 10.49 -11.46 1.47
N GLY A 175 11.68 -11.54 2.09
CA GLY A 175 12.82 -12.25 1.53
C GLY A 175 12.56 -13.76 1.41
N ILE A 176 11.94 -14.36 2.43
CA ILE A 176 11.61 -15.79 2.42
C ILE A 176 10.62 -16.12 1.30
N GLN A 177 9.52 -15.35 1.15
CA GLN A 177 8.56 -15.58 0.07
C GLN A 177 9.17 -15.38 -1.33
N LEU A 178 10.02 -14.36 -1.50
CA LEU A 178 10.72 -14.14 -2.77
C LEU A 178 11.69 -15.29 -3.08
N ALA A 179 12.49 -15.71 -2.09
CA ALA A 179 13.43 -16.80 -2.26
C ALA A 179 12.71 -18.10 -2.65
N GLU A 180 11.58 -18.38 -2.00
CA GLU A 180 10.73 -19.52 -2.32
C GLU A 180 10.16 -19.46 -3.74
N GLU A 181 9.56 -18.34 -4.16
CA GLU A 181 9.02 -18.18 -5.52
C GLU A 181 10.11 -18.36 -6.58
N ILE A 182 11.26 -17.70 -6.38
CA ILE A 182 12.37 -17.74 -7.34
C ILE A 182 12.95 -19.15 -7.41
N ASN A 183 13.08 -19.86 -6.28
CA ASN A 183 13.54 -21.24 -6.27
C ASN A 183 12.55 -22.17 -7.00
N ARG A 184 11.24 -22.00 -6.77
CA ARG A 184 10.18 -22.74 -7.49
C ARG A 184 10.19 -22.50 -8.99
N SER A 185 10.76 -21.38 -9.46
CA SER A 185 10.97 -21.12 -10.90
C SER A 185 12.15 -21.87 -11.53
N GLY A 186 12.83 -22.74 -10.76
CA GLY A 186 13.95 -23.57 -11.23
C GLY A 186 15.32 -22.88 -11.16
N ARG A 187 15.42 -21.77 -10.41
CA ARG A 187 16.61 -20.94 -10.36
C ARG A 187 17.38 -21.20 -9.07
N PRO A 188 18.73 -21.28 -9.10
CA PRO A 188 19.51 -21.33 -7.88
C PRO A 188 19.29 -20.04 -7.07
N VAL A 189 18.89 -20.18 -5.81
CA VAL A 189 18.69 -19.06 -4.88
C VAL A 189 19.57 -19.22 -3.67
N THR A 190 20.14 -18.11 -3.21
CA THR A 190 20.87 -17.97 -1.94
C THR A 190 20.28 -16.83 -1.13
#